data_AF-A0A1C4YBU6-F1
#
_entry.id   AF-A0A1C4YBU6-F1
#
_cell.length_a   1.000
_cell.length_b   1.000
_cell.length_c   1.000
_cell.angle_alpha   90.00
_cell.angle_beta   90.00
_cell.angle_gamma   90.00
#
_symmetry.space_group_name_H-M   'P 1'
#
loop_
_entity.id
_entity.type
_entity.pdbx_description
1 polymer ?
#
loop_
_entity_poly.entity_id
_entity_poly.type
_entity_poly.pdbx_seq_one_letter_code
_entity_poly.pdbx_strand_id
1 'polypeptide(L)'
;MGEVVNDALRAALAETGHSIESLAGMVGVDRKTVARWLNHDHIPHPRHREAAASALRRPIGDIWPDTSRRREPIWFRPWQEIEREAISLRSFQSTVLPGLLQTEAYARAVLAGADVIARSDVERHLASRLARQSILAREDPPHFTAVVDEAVLRRPVGGRATMREQVQALITACGAPHVRVHIVPSTVGAYAGLNGPFVIAVGPSIELPATSTISFRDKSLPVPRT
;
A
#
# COMPACT_ATOMS: atom_id res chain seq x y z
N MET A 1 12.79 18.87 -25.30
CA MET A 1 12.76 17.67 -24.42
C MET A 1 13.30 16.53 -25.25
N GLY A 2 14.55 16.12 -25.03
CA GLY A 2 15.14 15.01 -25.77
C GLY A 2 14.41 13.72 -25.42
N GLU A 3 14.01 12.93 -26.41
CA GLU A 3 13.52 11.57 -26.21
C GLU A 3 14.58 10.79 -25.43
N VAL A 4 14.24 10.35 -24.21
CA VAL A 4 15.11 9.44 -23.48
C VAL A 4 14.96 8.09 -24.16
N VAL A 5 16.03 7.65 -24.81
CA VAL A 5 16.03 6.46 -25.65
C VAL A 5 16.47 5.24 -24.83
N ASN A 6 15.88 4.08 -25.08
CA ASN A 6 16.31 2.79 -24.56
C ASN A 6 17.58 2.33 -25.30
N ASP A 7 18.72 2.89 -24.92
CA ASP A 7 20.01 2.59 -25.53
C ASP A 7 20.44 1.13 -25.32
N ALA A 8 19.98 0.48 -24.26
CA ALA A 8 20.23 -0.94 -24.00
C ALA A 8 19.59 -1.85 -25.05
N LEU A 9 18.31 -1.62 -25.40
CA LEU A 9 17.65 -2.35 -26.48
C LEU A 9 18.28 -2.06 -27.84
N ARG A 10 18.69 -0.81 -28.09
CA ARG A 10 19.37 -0.45 -29.35
C ARG A 10 20.73 -1.15 -29.47
N ALA A 11 21.52 -1.18 -28.40
CA ALA A 11 22.79 -1.88 -28.36
C ALA A 11 22.59 -3.39 -28.58
N ALA A 12 21.62 -4.00 -27.90
CA ALA A 12 21.31 -5.41 -28.06
C ALA A 12 20.90 -5.77 -29.50
N LEU A 13 20.11 -4.92 -30.17
CA LEU A 13 19.74 -5.10 -31.58
C LEU A 13 20.97 -5.02 -32.51
N ALA A 14 21.84 -4.05 -32.30
CA ALA A 14 23.05 -3.87 -33.11
C ALA A 14 24.04 -5.04 -32.94
N GLU A 15 24.28 -5.46 -31.71
CA GLU A 15 25.24 -6.54 -31.38
C GLU A 15 24.77 -7.92 -31.86
N THR A 16 23.46 -8.14 -31.88
CA THR A 16 22.88 -9.40 -32.39
C THR A 16 22.57 -9.37 -33.88
N GLY A 17 22.74 -8.22 -34.55
CA GLY A 17 22.45 -8.04 -35.97
C GLY A 17 20.96 -8.03 -36.32
N HIS A 18 20.08 -7.82 -35.34
CA HIS A 18 18.63 -7.80 -35.55
C HIS A 18 18.13 -6.39 -35.87
N SER A 19 17.27 -6.30 -36.89
CA SER A 19 16.47 -5.09 -37.13
C SER A 19 15.20 -5.11 -36.27
N ILE A 20 14.56 -3.94 -36.12
CA ILE A 20 13.24 -3.81 -35.48
C ILE A 20 12.23 -4.77 -36.13
N GLU A 21 12.29 -4.92 -37.45
CA GLU A 21 11.38 -5.76 -38.23
C GLU A 21 11.66 -7.25 -38.02
N SER A 22 12.92 -7.65 -37.97
CA SER A 22 13.32 -9.03 -37.66
C SER A 22 12.90 -9.41 -36.23
N LEU A 23 13.11 -8.53 -35.25
CA LEU A 23 12.68 -8.78 -33.87
C LEU A 23 11.15 -8.84 -33.75
N ALA A 24 10.42 -7.97 -34.46
CA ALA A 24 8.96 -7.98 -34.50
C ALA A 24 8.43 -9.33 -35.02
N GLY A 25 9.03 -9.86 -36.10
CA GLY A 25 8.68 -11.18 -36.63
C GLY A 25 8.96 -12.33 -35.66
N MET A 26 10.09 -12.31 -34.96
CA MET A 26 10.45 -13.36 -33.98
C MET A 26 9.57 -13.33 -32.73
N VAL A 27 9.14 -12.15 -32.29
CA VAL A 27 8.30 -11.98 -31.09
C VAL A 27 6.80 -12.10 -31.41
N GLY A 28 6.41 -12.04 -32.69
CA GLY A 28 5.02 -12.11 -33.12
C GLY A 28 4.21 -10.84 -32.85
N VAL A 29 4.85 -9.66 -33.00
CA VAL A 29 4.21 -8.35 -32.81
C VAL A 29 4.43 -7.44 -34.02
N ASP A 30 3.69 -6.34 -34.11
CA ASP A 30 3.88 -5.36 -35.19
C ASP A 30 5.17 -4.55 -35.03
N ARG A 31 5.79 -4.14 -36.16
CA ARG A 31 7.03 -3.33 -36.20
C ARG A 31 6.92 -2.06 -35.36
N LYS A 32 5.77 -1.37 -35.37
CA LYS A 32 5.56 -0.15 -34.56
C LYS A 32 5.56 -0.45 -33.06
N THR A 33 5.22 -1.67 -32.67
CA THR A 33 5.26 -2.11 -31.27
C THR A 33 6.70 -2.23 -30.79
N VAL A 34 7.57 -2.85 -31.58
CA VAL A 34 9.01 -2.93 -31.27
C VAL A 34 9.68 -1.56 -31.34
N ALA A 35 9.31 -0.74 -32.33
CA ALA A 35 9.82 0.63 -32.42
C ALA A 35 9.50 1.46 -31.17
N ARG A 36 8.33 1.26 -30.55
CA ARG A 36 7.98 1.90 -29.28
C ARG A 36 8.89 1.46 -28.12
N TRP A 37 9.35 0.21 -28.10
CA TRP A 37 10.22 -0.30 -27.02
C TRP A 37 11.60 0.37 -26.99
N LEU A 38 11.98 1.02 -28.09
CA LEU A 38 13.18 1.86 -28.15
C LEU A 38 13.00 3.15 -27.35
N ASN A 39 11.79 3.53 -26.94
CA ASN A 39 11.59 4.64 -26.02
C ASN A 39 11.77 4.13 -24.58
N HIS A 40 12.52 4.87 -23.76
CA HIS A 40 12.87 4.45 -22.40
C HIS A 40 11.65 4.15 -21.52
N ASP A 41 10.55 4.90 -21.69
CA ASP A 41 9.33 4.74 -20.90
C ASP A 41 8.45 3.56 -21.33
N HIS A 42 8.76 2.88 -22.45
CA HIS A 42 7.87 1.87 -23.01
C HIS A 42 8.36 0.44 -22.74
N ILE A 43 7.99 -0.07 -21.57
CA ILE A 43 8.30 -1.43 -21.15
C ILE A 43 7.28 -2.42 -21.77
N PRO A 44 7.73 -3.44 -22.55
CA PRO A 44 6.82 -4.42 -23.17
C PRO A 44 6.07 -5.28 -22.14
N HIS A 45 4.98 -5.93 -22.55
CA HIS A 45 4.29 -6.94 -21.73
C HIS A 45 5.24 -8.10 -21.39
N PRO A 46 5.17 -8.72 -20.18
CA PRO A 46 6.06 -9.81 -19.75
C PRO A 46 6.35 -10.87 -20.82
N ARG A 47 5.29 -11.47 -21.40
CA ARG A 47 5.41 -12.46 -22.49
C ARG A 47 6.25 -12.00 -23.69
N HIS A 48 6.15 -10.72 -24.08
CA HIS A 48 6.92 -10.19 -25.22
C HIS A 48 8.34 -9.82 -24.80
N ARG A 49 8.56 -9.41 -23.54
CA ARG A 49 9.92 -9.19 -23.00
C ARG A 49 10.72 -10.47 -22.95
N GLU A 50 10.11 -11.55 -22.48
CA GLU A 50 10.72 -12.88 -22.45
C GLU A 50 11.08 -13.37 -23.86
N ALA A 51 10.13 -13.28 -24.79
CA ALA A 51 10.37 -13.64 -26.19
C ALA A 51 11.47 -12.77 -26.85
N ALA A 52 11.46 -11.46 -26.60
CA ALA A 52 12.46 -10.55 -27.15
C ALA A 52 13.85 -10.77 -26.53
N ALA A 53 13.94 -10.98 -25.22
CA ALA A 53 15.18 -11.27 -24.52
C ALA A 53 15.78 -12.61 -24.98
N SER A 54 14.93 -13.62 -25.19
CA SER A 54 15.33 -14.90 -25.76
C SER A 54 15.87 -14.74 -27.19
N ALA A 55 15.16 -14.01 -28.05
CA ALA A 55 15.59 -13.73 -29.43
C ALA A 55 16.93 -12.96 -29.48
N LEU A 56 17.09 -11.96 -28.62
CA LEU A 56 18.31 -11.16 -28.51
C LEU A 56 19.42 -11.84 -27.68
N ARG A 57 19.18 -13.05 -27.15
CA ARG A 57 20.14 -13.81 -26.32
C ARG A 57 20.75 -12.97 -25.19
N ARG A 58 19.94 -12.14 -24.54
CA ARG A 58 20.33 -11.25 -23.45
C ARG A 58 19.37 -11.43 -22.26
N PRO A 59 19.86 -11.35 -21.01
CA PRO A 59 18.99 -11.25 -19.85
C PRO A 59 18.01 -10.09 -19.96
N ILE A 60 16.78 -10.27 -19.47
CA ILE A 60 15.74 -9.21 -19.49
C ILE A 60 16.24 -7.94 -18.79
N GLY A 61 16.97 -8.08 -17.67
CA GLY A 61 17.52 -6.96 -16.91
C GLY A 61 18.61 -6.18 -17.64
N ASP A 62 19.25 -6.75 -18.66
CA ASP A 62 20.28 -6.04 -19.43
C ASP A 62 19.64 -5.17 -20.52
N ILE A 63 18.47 -5.56 -21.03
CA ILE A 63 17.73 -4.82 -22.07
C ILE A 63 16.74 -3.83 -21.44
N TRP A 64 16.13 -4.22 -20.32
CA TRP A 64 15.21 -3.42 -19.52
C TRP A 64 15.63 -3.50 -18.05
N PRO A 65 16.67 -2.75 -17.63
CA PRO A 65 17.13 -2.75 -16.24
C PRO A 65 16.08 -2.23 -15.27
N ASP A 66 15.12 -1.44 -15.77
CA ASP A 66 14.10 -0.77 -14.98
C ASP A 66 12.71 -1.44 -15.10
N THR A 67 12.65 -2.77 -15.13
CA THR A 67 11.36 -3.51 -15.19
C THR A 67 10.48 -3.27 -13.96
N SER A 68 11.04 -2.76 -12.86
CA SER A 68 10.34 -2.35 -11.64
C SER A 68 9.79 -0.92 -11.68
N ARG A 69 10.29 -0.04 -12.57
CA ARG A 69 9.74 1.30 -12.80
C ARG A 69 8.83 1.36 -14.01
N ARG A 70 7.85 0.46 -14.07
CA ARG A 70 6.54 1.04 -14.36
C ARG A 70 6.36 2.12 -13.27
N ARG A 71 6.09 3.37 -13.63
CA ARG A 71 5.31 4.25 -12.75
C ARG A 71 3.94 3.57 -12.62
N GLU A 72 3.92 2.47 -11.88
CA GLU A 72 2.74 1.82 -11.41
C GLU A 72 1.97 2.93 -10.71
N PRO A 73 0.74 3.23 -11.14
CA PRO A 73 -0.09 4.15 -10.38
C PRO A 73 -0.05 3.73 -8.91
N ILE A 74 -0.12 4.66 -7.97
CA ILE A 74 0.07 4.37 -6.53
C ILE A 74 -0.78 3.18 -6.04
N TRP A 75 -1.93 2.90 -6.69
CA TRP A 75 -2.78 1.75 -6.42
C TRP A 75 -2.22 0.37 -6.84
N PHE A 76 -1.12 0.30 -7.58
CA PHE A 76 -0.41 -0.94 -7.98
C PHE A 76 0.76 -1.26 -7.06
N ARG A 77 1.30 -0.27 -6.31
CA ARG A 77 2.36 -0.51 -5.34
C ARG A 77 1.86 -1.42 -4.21
N PRO A 78 2.67 -2.39 -3.74
CA PRO A 78 2.35 -3.12 -2.53
C PRO A 78 2.09 -2.15 -1.37
N TRP A 79 0.96 -2.31 -0.68
CA TRP A 79 0.57 -1.42 0.43
C TRP A 79 1.69 -1.23 1.46
N GLN A 80 2.48 -2.27 1.72
CA GLN A 80 3.59 -2.22 2.68
C GLN A 80 4.67 -1.19 2.30
N GLU A 81 4.90 -0.97 1.00
CA GLU A 81 5.84 0.05 0.54
C GLU A 81 5.26 1.46 0.70
N ILE A 82 4.00 1.65 0.33
CA ILE A 82 3.27 2.92 0.51
C ILE A 82 3.25 3.28 2.00
N GLU A 83 2.94 2.31 2.85
CA GLU A 83 2.93 2.46 4.30
C GLU A 83 4.31 2.91 4.80
N ARG A 84 5.40 2.23 4.38
CA ARG A 84 6.77 2.55 4.78
C ARG A 84 7.23 3.96 4.40
N GLU A 85 6.74 4.52 3.30
CA GLU A 85 7.12 5.86 2.84
C GLU A 85 6.16 6.96 3.30
N ALA A 86 5.07 6.61 3.98
CA ALA A 86 4.07 7.58 4.39
C ALA A 86 4.65 8.61 5.39
N ILE A 87 4.23 9.86 5.23
CA ILE A 87 4.38 10.94 6.22
C ILE A 87 3.12 11.10 7.07
N SER A 88 1.98 10.59 6.59
CA SER A 88 0.74 10.49 7.35
C SER A 88 -0.05 9.24 6.98
N LEU A 89 -0.63 8.61 7.99
CA LEU A 89 -1.48 7.43 7.87
C LEU A 89 -2.81 7.71 8.59
N ARG A 90 -3.92 7.48 7.91
CA ARG A 90 -5.27 7.58 8.49
C ARG A 90 -5.99 6.26 8.29
N SER A 91 -6.41 5.63 9.37
CA SER A 91 -7.05 4.32 9.34
C SER A 91 -8.43 4.41 9.98
N PHE A 92 -9.45 3.90 9.30
CA PHE A 92 -10.73 3.59 9.91
C PHE A 92 -10.90 2.08 10.04
N GLN A 93 -11.29 1.60 11.23
CA GLN A 93 -11.52 0.18 11.49
C GLN A 93 -12.81 -0.07 12.26
N SER A 94 -13.68 -0.94 11.72
CA SER A 94 -14.95 -1.31 12.33
C SER A 94 -14.96 -2.71 12.98
N THR A 95 -13.96 -3.55 12.72
CA THR A 95 -14.00 -4.98 13.09
C THR A 95 -12.86 -5.41 14.02
N VAL A 96 -11.65 -4.91 13.80
CA VAL A 96 -10.42 -5.21 14.56
C VAL A 96 -9.57 -3.95 14.67
N LEU A 97 -8.68 -3.86 15.66
CA LEU A 97 -7.77 -2.71 15.75
C LEU A 97 -6.83 -2.60 14.54
N PRO A 98 -6.35 -1.40 14.17
CA PRO A 98 -5.33 -1.25 13.14
C PRO A 98 -4.11 -2.09 13.47
N GLY A 99 -3.57 -2.82 12.49
CA GLY A 99 -2.42 -3.71 12.69
C GLY A 99 -1.19 -3.02 13.30
N LEU A 100 -1.02 -1.72 13.07
CA LEU A 100 0.06 -0.90 13.63
C LEU A 100 -0.05 -0.69 15.16
N LEU A 101 -1.21 -0.96 15.76
CA LEU A 101 -1.47 -0.80 17.20
C LEU A 101 -1.76 -2.13 17.90
N GLN A 102 -1.69 -3.26 17.19
CA GLN A 102 -2.01 -4.56 17.78
C GLN A 102 -0.86 -5.06 18.65
N THR A 103 -1.16 -5.65 19.81
CA THR A 103 -0.16 -6.46 20.52
C THR A 103 0.00 -7.80 19.83
N GLU A 104 1.08 -8.51 20.14
CA GLU A 104 1.31 -9.86 19.60
C GLU A 104 0.15 -10.81 19.92
N ALA A 105 -0.33 -10.81 21.18
CA ALA A 105 -1.43 -11.68 21.60
C ALA A 105 -2.73 -11.37 20.83
N TYR A 106 -3.05 -10.09 20.64
CA TYR A 106 -4.24 -9.69 19.87
C TYR A 106 -4.09 -10.04 18.39
N ALA A 107 -2.95 -9.72 17.78
CA ALA A 107 -2.67 -10.02 16.39
C ALA A 107 -2.74 -11.52 16.10
N ARG A 108 -2.15 -12.36 16.97
CA ARG A 108 -2.23 -13.82 16.88
C ARG A 108 -3.68 -14.31 16.95
N ALA A 109 -4.47 -13.79 17.90
CA ALA A 109 -5.88 -14.16 18.04
C ALA A 109 -6.71 -13.79 16.80
N VAL A 110 -6.46 -12.61 16.19
CA VAL A 110 -7.12 -12.21 14.94
C VAL A 110 -6.73 -13.13 13.78
N LEU A 111 -5.44 -13.45 13.62
CA LEU A 111 -4.95 -14.29 12.53
C LEU A 111 -5.44 -15.74 12.66
N ALA A 112 -5.47 -16.28 13.87
CA ALA A 112 -5.94 -17.64 14.13
C ALA A 112 -7.47 -17.78 14.04
N GLY A 113 -8.22 -16.73 14.37
CA GLY A 113 -9.69 -16.78 14.41
C GLY A 113 -10.37 -16.74 13.05
N ALA A 114 -9.64 -16.48 11.97
CA ALA A 114 -10.23 -16.37 10.63
C ALA A 114 -10.47 -17.72 9.94
N ASP A 115 -9.80 -18.81 10.37
CA ASP A 115 -9.74 -20.12 9.66
C ASP A 115 -9.34 -20.04 8.15
N VAL A 116 -9.05 -18.84 7.65
CA VAL A 116 -8.57 -18.57 6.27
C VAL A 116 -7.05 -18.79 6.16
N ILE A 117 -6.34 -18.76 7.28
CA ILE A 117 -4.88 -18.94 7.33
C ILE A 117 -4.59 -20.31 7.93
N ALA A 118 -3.84 -21.15 7.21
CA ALA A 118 -3.35 -22.41 7.74
C ALA A 118 -2.58 -22.16 9.05
N ARG A 119 -2.76 -23.01 10.06
CA ARG A 119 -2.11 -22.82 11.37
C ARG A 119 -0.58 -22.71 11.27
N SER A 120 0.04 -23.40 10.31
CA SER A 120 1.47 -23.33 10.01
C SER A 120 1.93 -21.94 9.54
N ASP A 121 1.02 -21.13 9.02
CA ASP A 121 1.30 -19.84 8.41
C ASP A 121 1.02 -18.66 9.35
N VAL A 122 0.34 -18.89 10.48
CA VAL A 122 -0.03 -17.84 11.44
C VAL A 122 1.20 -17.10 11.95
N GLU A 123 2.24 -17.82 12.38
CA GLU A 123 3.46 -17.20 12.93
C GLU A 123 4.22 -16.39 11.87
N ARG A 124 4.23 -16.82 10.60
CA ARG A 124 4.81 -16.06 9.50
C ARG A 124 4.08 -14.73 9.28
N HIS A 125 2.74 -14.76 9.27
CA HIS A 125 1.93 -13.56 9.11
C HIS A 125 2.01 -12.63 10.33
N LEU A 126 2.11 -13.20 11.53
CA LEU A 126 2.31 -12.47 12.77
C LEU A 126 3.63 -11.72 12.76
N ALA A 127 4.73 -12.39 12.42
CA ALA A 127 6.05 -11.76 12.30
C ALA A 127 6.04 -10.61 11.30
N SER A 128 5.45 -10.81 10.11
CA SER A 128 5.30 -9.73 9.11
C SER A 128 4.46 -8.56 9.65
N ARG A 129 3.37 -8.84 10.37
CA ARG A 129 2.50 -7.82 10.96
C ARG A 129 3.20 -7.01 12.04
N LEU A 130 3.96 -7.64 12.93
CA LEU A 130 4.70 -6.97 13.99
C LEU A 130 5.88 -6.17 13.44
N ALA A 131 6.60 -6.70 12.45
CA ALA A 131 7.71 -5.99 11.81
C ALA A 131 7.28 -4.65 11.22
N ARG A 132 6.04 -4.56 10.69
CA ARG A 132 5.48 -3.32 10.14
C ARG A 132 5.27 -2.21 11.18
N GLN A 133 5.11 -2.56 12.46
CA GLN A 133 4.86 -1.58 13.53
C GLN A 133 6.06 -0.67 13.80
N SER A 134 7.26 -1.13 13.41
CA SER A 134 8.52 -0.35 13.54
C SER A 134 8.45 1.03 12.88
N ILE A 135 7.54 1.23 11.90
CA ILE A 135 7.33 2.53 11.27
C ILE A 135 6.95 3.64 12.27
N LEU A 136 6.20 3.31 13.33
CA LEU A 136 5.78 4.29 14.34
C LEU A 136 6.91 4.66 15.32
N ALA A 137 8.02 3.92 15.29
CA ALA A 137 9.17 4.08 16.19
C ALA A 137 10.45 4.57 15.50
N ARG A 138 10.41 4.87 14.18
CA ARG A 138 11.55 5.42 13.45
C ARG A 138 11.80 6.88 13.84
N GLU A 139 12.94 7.43 13.40
CA GLU A 139 13.36 8.81 13.70
C GLU A 139 12.35 9.88 13.29
N ASP A 140 11.77 9.77 12.09
CA ASP A 140 10.70 10.65 11.58
C ASP A 140 9.41 9.86 11.35
N PRO A 141 8.66 9.50 12.40
CA PRO A 141 7.51 8.62 12.29
C PRO A 141 6.32 9.33 11.60
N PRO A 142 5.46 8.61 10.85
CA PRO A 142 4.30 9.23 10.24
C PRO A 142 3.30 9.71 11.29
N HIS A 143 2.60 10.79 10.99
CA HIS A 143 1.40 11.17 11.74
C HIS A 143 0.32 10.12 11.53
N PHE A 144 0.05 9.31 12.55
CA PHE A 144 -0.89 8.22 12.50
C PHE A 144 -2.18 8.55 13.25
N THR A 145 -3.30 8.57 12.53
CA THR A 145 -4.64 8.72 13.12
C THR A 145 -5.46 7.47 12.86
N ALA A 146 -5.86 6.80 13.94
CA ALA A 146 -6.81 5.70 13.90
C ALA A 146 -8.18 6.17 14.38
N VAL A 147 -9.23 5.90 13.59
CA VAL A 147 -10.62 6.00 14.00
C VAL A 147 -11.13 4.58 14.11
N VAL A 148 -11.65 4.19 15.27
CA VAL A 148 -12.13 2.82 15.51
C VAL A 148 -13.55 2.85 16.02
N ASP A 149 -14.36 1.90 15.57
CA ASP A 149 -15.69 1.71 16.13
C ASP A 149 -15.59 1.17 17.57
N GLU A 150 -16.43 1.67 18.47
CA GLU A 150 -16.47 1.22 19.86
C GLU A 150 -16.63 -0.31 19.99
N ALA A 151 -17.33 -0.95 19.06
CA ALA A 151 -17.51 -2.40 19.05
C ALA A 151 -16.16 -3.17 18.99
N VAL A 152 -15.12 -2.58 18.38
CA VAL A 152 -13.77 -3.17 18.30
C VAL A 152 -13.16 -3.35 19.69
N LEU A 153 -13.40 -2.40 20.60
CA LEU A 153 -12.89 -2.45 21.97
C LEU A 153 -13.72 -3.36 22.89
N ARG A 154 -14.97 -3.63 22.53
CA ARG A 154 -15.89 -4.49 23.30
C ARG A 154 -15.80 -5.96 22.89
N ARG A 155 -15.32 -6.27 21.68
CA ARG A 155 -15.20 -7.64 21.19
C ARG A 155 -14.08 -8.39 21.94
N PRO A 156 -14.33 -9.60 22.50
CA PRO A 156 -13.37 -10.32 23.34
C PRO A 156 -12.31 -11.07 22.50
N VAL A 157 -11.57 -10.37 21.65
CA VAL A 157 -10.52 -10.96 20.81
C VAL A 157 -9.40 -11.53 21.69
N GLY A 158 -9.14 -12.83 21.60
CA GLY A 158 -8.16 -13.53 22.45
C GLY A 158 -8.56 -13.63 23.93
N GLY A 159 -9.79 -13.23 24.29
CA GLY A 159 -10.28 -13.22 25.67
C GLY A 159 -9.88 -11.99 26.48
N ARG A 160 -10.26 -11.99 27.76
CA ARG A 160 -10.16 -10.80 28.63
C ARG A 160 -8.72 -10.36 28.92
N ALA A 161 -7.79 -11.31 29.04
CA ALA A 161 -6.39 -11.01 29.31
C ALA A 161 -5.75 -10.28 28.11
N THR A 162 -5.93 -10.83 26.90
CA THR A 162 -5.47 -10.21 25.65
C THR A 162 -6.07 -8.83 25.44
N MET A 163 -7.37 -8.65 25.68
CA MET A 163 -8.00 -7.33 25.55
C MET A 163 -7.49 -6.32 26.58
N ARG A 164 -7.20 -6.74 27.81
CA ARG A 164 -6.60 -5.86 28.83
C ARG A 164 -5.22 -5.37 28.38
N GLU A 165 -4.37 -6.29 27.95
CA GLU A 165 -3.04 -5.98 27.42
C GLU A 165 -3.15 -5.03 26.22
N GLN A 166 -4.05 -5.33 25.29
CA GLN A 166 -4.26 -4.53 24.08
C GLN A 166 -4.73 -3.11 24.38
N VAL A 167 -5.67 -2.93 25.31
CA VAL A 167 -6.14 -1.59 25.71
C VAL A 167 -5.02 -0.81 26.41
N GLN A 168 -4.22 -1.48 27.25
CA GLN A 168 -3.07 -0.84 27.87
C GLN A 168 -2.04 -0.38 26.83
N ALA A 169 -1.77 -1.21 25.81
CA ALA A 169 -0.88 -0.86 24.71
C ALA A 169 -1.41 0.33 23.89
N LEU A 170 -2.73 0.42 23.66
CA LEU A 170 -3.35 1.58 23.01
C LEU A 170 -3.15 2.87 23.81
N ILE A 171 -3.36 2.83 25.13
CA ILE A 171 -3.14 3.98 26.02
C ILE A 171 -1.67 4.42 25.94
N THR A 172 -0.73 3.48 26.01
CA THR A 172 0.70 3.77 25.87
C THR A 172 1.03 4.38 24.51
N ALA A 173 0.49 3.85 23.42
CA ALA A 173 0.72 4.36 22.07
C ALA A 173 0.21 5.81 21.89
N CYS A 174 -0.93 6.15 22.48
CA CYS A 174 -1.47 7.51 22.50
C CYS A 174 -0.61 8.51 23.30
N GLY A 175 0.38 8.04 24.06
CA GLY A 175 1.38 8.92 24.69
C GLY A 175 2.35 9.55 23.69
N ALA A 176 2.48 8.98 22.49
CA ALA A 176 3.31 9.55 21.44
C ALA A 176 2.58 10.67 20.68
N PRO A 177 3.20 11.85 20.46
CA PRO A 177 2.52 13.01 19.89
C PRO A 177 2.05 12.82 18.44
N HIS A 178 2.66 11.89 17.70
CA HIS A 178 2.32 11.55 16.32
C HIS A 178 1.22 10.50 16.20
N VAL A 179 0.72 9.93 17.31
CA VAL A 179 -0.31 8.89 17.33
C VAL A 179 -1.61 9.43 17.93
N ARG A 180 -2.70 9.32 17.19
CA ARG A 180 -4.05 9.70 17.65
C ARG A 180 -5.01 8.54 17.44
N VAL A 181 -5.80 8.22 18.47
CA VAL A 181 -6.85 7.22 18.41
C VAL A 181 -8.17 7.86 18.79
N HIS A 182 -9.16 7.77 17.90
CA HIS A 182 -10.53 8.24 18.10
C HIS A 182 -11.48 7.05 18.11
N ILE A 183 -12.46 7.10 19.01
CA ILE A 183 -13.50 6.08 19.11
C ILE A 183 -14.79 6.67 18.54
N VAL A 184 -15.44 5.95 17.63
CA VAL A 184 -16.82 6.25 17.22
C VAL A 184 -17.75 5.56 18.22
N PRO A 185 -18.52 6.32 19.03
CA PRO A 185 -19.43 5.72 20.01
C PRO A 185 -20.53 4.91 19.32
N SER A 186 -20.97 3.83 19.97
CA SER A 186 -22.09 3.00 19.52
C SER A 186 -23.45 3.71 19.45
N THR A 187 -23.54 4.93 19.97
CA THR A 187 -24.72 5.80 19.89
C THR A 187 -24.79 6.62 18.60
N VAL A 188 -23.72 6.64 17.80
CA VAL A 188 -23.70 7.35 16.51
C VAL A 188 -24.52 6.55 15.49
N GLY A 189 -25.42 7.23 14.78
CA GLY A 189 -26.21 6.65 13.69
C GLY A 189 -25.37 6.38 12.43
N ALA A 190 -25.98 6.49 11.24
CA ALA A 190 -25.26 6.23 10.00
C ALA A 190 -24.10 7.22 9.78
N TYR A 191 -22.90 6.69 9.50
CA TYR A 191 -21.70 7.46 9.16
C TYR A 191 -20.89 6.75 8.08
N ALA A 192 -19.97 7.48 7.43
CA ALA A 192 -19.23 6.98 6.26
C ALA A 192 -18.46 5.68 6.51
N GLY A 193 -18.02 5.41 7.75
CA GLY A 193 -17.30 4.20 8.12
C GLY A 193 -18.14 2.92 8.05
N LEU A 194 -19.48 3.02 8.03
CA LEU A 194 -20.33 1.84 7.84
C LEU A 194 -20.12 1.14 6.49
N ASN A 195 -19.55 1.84 5.50
CA ASN A 195 -19.20 1.25 4.21
C ASN A 195 -17.97 0.34 4.25
N GLY A 196 -17.27 0.26 5.39
CA GLY A 196 -16.16 -0.65 5.61
C GLY A 196 -14.86 0.04 6.06
N PRO A 197 -13.88 -0.74 6.53
CA PRO A 197 -12.59 -0.23 6.93
C PRO A 197 -11.79 0.26 5.72
N PHE A 198 -10.98 1.29 5.94
CA PHE A 198 -10.07 1.81 4.92
C PHE A 198 -8.81 2.39 5.56
N VAL A 199 -7.74 2.50 4.77
CA VAL A 199 -6.51 3.18 5.17
C VAL A 199 -6.08 4.13 4.06
N ILE A 200 -5.72 5.36 4.44
CA ILE A 200 -5.23 6.41 3.56
C ILE A 200 -3.78 6.69 3.97
N ALA A 201 -2.89 6.70 3.00
CA ALA A 201 -1.49 7.07 3.17
C ALA A 201 -1.20 8.34 2.35
N VAL A 202 -0.46 9.26 2.95
CA VAL A 202 0.07 10.46 2.28
C VAL A 202 1.58 10.32 2.26
N GLY A 203 2.16 10.35 1.06
CA GLY A 203 3.62 10.30 0.85
C GLY A 203 4.22 11.69 0.62
N PRO A 204 5.56 11.81 0.62
CA PRO A 204 6.28 13.08 0.54
C PRO A 204 6.08 13.85 -0.78
N SER A 205 5.69 13.19 -1.86
CA SER A 205 5.43 13.83 -3.17
C SER A 205 3.96 14.14 -3.43
N ILE A 206 3.08 13.86 -2.48
CA ILE A 206 1.65 14.18 -2.59
C ILE A 206 1.45 15.50 -1.85
N GLU A 207 1.61 16.62 -2.57
CA GLU A 207 0.86 17.82 -2.20
C GLU A 207 -0.62 17.45 -2.29
N LEU A 208 -1.25 17.22 -1.13
CA LEU A 208 -2.69 17.26 -1.08
C LEU A 208 -3.10 18.64 -1.57
N PRO A 209 -4.02 18.79 -2.55
CA PRO A 209 -4.61 20.10 -2.80
C PRO A 209 -5.13 20.60 -1.45
N ALA A 210 -4.71 21.82 -1.09
CA ALA A 210 -4.99 22.43 0.18
C ALA A 210 -6.48 22.23 0.52
N THR A 211 -6.72 21.38 1.51
CA THR A 211 -8.00 21.22 2.19
C THR A 211 -9.22 21.13 1.27
N SER A 212 -9.49 19.95 0.71
CA SER A 212 -10.89 19.55 0.54
C SER A 212 -11.49 19.31 1.92
N THR A 213 -11.83 20.40 2.63
CA THR A 213 -12.72 20.31 3.79
C THR A 213 -14.02 19.73 3.27
N ILE A 214 -14.24 18.43 3.46
CA ILE A 214 -15.59 17.88 3.42
C ILE A 214 -16.27 18.43 4.67
N SER A 215 -16.82 19.65 4.55
CA SER A 215 -17.66 20.19 5.61
C SER A 215 -18.96 19.41 5.54
N PHE A 216 -19.19 18.52 6.50
CA PHE A 216 -20.53 18.05 6.77
C PHE A 216 -21.31 19.25 7.31
N ARG A 217 -22.02 19.97 6.44
CA ARG A 217 -23.10 20.85 6.87
C ARG A 217 -24.24 19.95 7.31
N ASP A 218 -24.29 19.66 8.60
CA ASP A 218 -25.51 19.21 9.23
C ASP A 218 -26.56 20.33 9.05
N LYS A 219 -27.57 20.10 8.21
CA LYS A 219 -28.69 21.03 8.00
C LYS A 219 -29.71 20.99 9.15
N SER A 220 -29.46 20.22 10.22
CA SER A 220 -30.42 20.00 11.31
C SER A 220 -30.00 20.59 12.67
N LEU A 221 -28.84 21.24 12.78
CA LEU A 221 -28.46 21.96 14.00
C LEU A 221 -28.87 23.44 13.93
N PRO A 222 -29.67 23.95 14.87
CA PRO A 222 -29.97 25.38 14.95
C PRO A 222 -28.70 26.16 15.32
N VAL A 223 -28.41 27.21 14.56
CA VAL A 223 -27.33 28.17 14.85
C VAL A 223 -27.67 28.90 16.15
N PRO A 224 -26.78 28.98 17.16
CA PRO A 224 -27.01 29.80 18.34
C PRO A 224 -27.04 31.27 17.92
N ARG A 225 -28.12 31.98 18.29
CA ARG A 225 -28.22 33.43 18.13
C ARG A 225 -27.36 34.11 19.18
N THR A 226 -26.36 34.85 18.73
CA THR A 226 -25.84 36.03 19.44
C THR A 226 -26.34 37.27 18.71
#